data_AF-A0A3D0ZD25-F1
#
_entry.id   AF-A0A3D0ZD25-F1
#
_cell.length_a   1.000
_cell.length_b   1.000
_cell.length_c   1.000
_cell.angle_alpha   90.00
_cell.angle_beta   90.00
_cell.angle_gamma   90.00
#
_symmetry.space_group_name_H-M   'P 1'
#
loop_
_entity.id
_entity.type
_entity.pdbx_description
1 polymer ?
#
loop_
_entity_poly.entity_id
_entity_poly.type
_entity_poly.pdbx_seq_one_letter_code
_entity_poly.pdbx_strand_id
1 'polypeptide(L)'
;MLEQLNSIGFSITPELPQGQSVNFSNSALARYLSALFYLGDGNTDGARIEFEQLAAAFAANPKIYNEANSANIMKSVEDVNNTPDGKARLNVIGFSGLSPVKEEGLFAQHFPFFQNDVFHDTQFRLPVFVKRPSL
;
A
#
# COMPACT_ATOMS: atom_id res chain seq x y z
N MET A 1 -39.13 17.84 6.57
CA MET A 1 -37.98 18.24 7.41
C MET A 1 -36.71 17.52 6.98
N LEU A 2 -36.72 16.18 6.88
CA LEU A 2 -35.57 15.39 6.39
C LEU A 2 -35.20 15.68 4.92
N GLU A 3 -36.17 15.93 4.03
CA GLU A 3 -35.90 16.26 2.63
C GLU A 3 -35.21 17.62 2.42
N GLN A 4 -35.42 18.59 3.33
CA GLN A 4 -34.82 19.91 3.22
C GLN A 4 -33.34 19.92 3.57
N LEU A 5 -32.84 18.92 4.31
CA LEU A 5 -31.42 18.79 4.66
C LEU A 5 -30.59 18.27 3.47
N ASN A 6 -31.19 17.41 2.62
CA ASN A 6 -30.55 16.92 1.41
C ASN A 6 -30.36 18.00 0.32
N SER A 7 -31.26 19.00 0.25
CA SER A 7 -31.16 20.09 -0.75
C SER A 7 -30.06 21.11 -0.44
N ILE A 8 -29.47 21.07 0.76
CA ILE A 8 -28.38 21.96 1.22
C ILE A 8 -27.03 21.22 1.33
N GLY A 9 -26.96 19.98 0.83
CA GLY A 9 -25.73 19.19 0.79
C GLY A 9 -25.35 18.49 2.10
N PHE A 10 -26.21 18.50 3.12
CA PHE A 10 -26.00 17.75 4.36
C PHE A 10 -26.55 16.33 4.22
N SER A 11 -25.68 15.39 3.85
CA SER A 11 -25.94 13.95 3.96
C SER A 11 -25.68 13.49 5.40
N ILE A 12 -26.68 12.88 6.04
CA ILE A 12 -26.54 12.23 7.36
C ILE A 12 -25.60 11.01 7.35
N THR A 13 -25.21 10.56 6.17
CA THR A 13 -24.07 9.68 5.93
C THR A 13 -22.96 10.52 5.31
N PRO A 14 -21.97 11.01 6.08
CA PRO A 14 -20.80 11.61 5.46
C PRO A 14 -20.25 10.59 4.45
N GLU A 15 -20.10 11.00 3.20
CA GLU A 15 -19.28 10.26 2.25
C GLU A 15 -17.85 10.38 2.77
N LEU A 16 -17.50 9.50 3.72
CA LEU A 16 -16.12 9.23 4.06
C LEU A 16 -15.42 9.00 2.73
N PRO A 17 -14.24 9.61 2.47
CA PRO A 17 -13.46 9.25 1.30
C PRO A 17 -13.31 7.73 1.36
N GLN A 18 -14.07 7.06 0.51
CA GLN A 18 -14.01 5.61 0.35
C GLN A 18 -12.58 5.44 -0.12
N GLY A 19 -11.69 5.04 0.80
CA GLY A 19 -10.33 4.70 0.44
C GLY A 19 -10.47 3.80 -0.77
N GLN A 20 -9.94 4.24 -1.92
CA GLN A 20 -10.09 3.48 -3.17
C GLN A 20 -9.89 2.02 -2.82
N SER A 21 -10.83 1.16 -3.21
CA SER A 21 -10.68 -0.29 -3.02
C SER A 21 -9.28 -0.65 -3.50
N VAL A 22 -8.36 -0.82 -2.56
CA VAL A 22 -7.01 -1.23 -2.88
C VAL A 22 -7.23 -2.68 -3.22
N ASN A 23 -7.41 -2.96 -4.51
CA ASN A 23 -7.42 -4.31 -5.03
C ASN A 23 -6.01 -4.85 -4.80
N PHE A 24 -5.76 -5.31 -3.57
CA PHE A 24 -4.51 -5.89 -3.09
C PHE A 24 -4.24 -7.25 -3.74
N SER A 25 -4.91 -7.61 -4.83
CA SER A 25 -5.00 -9.00 -5.25
C SER A 25 -3.77 -9.49 -6.02
N ASN A 26 -2.85 -8.62 -6.43
CA ASN A 26 -1.67 -9.08 -7.17
C ASN A 26 -0.40 -8.21 -6.96
N SER A 27 -0.03 -7.95 -5.71
CA SER A 27 1.22 -7.24 -5.41
C SER A 27 2.43 -8.16 -5.57
N ALA A 28 3.33 -7.85 -6.50
CA ALA A 28 4.55 -8.63 -6.71
C ALA A 28 5.44 -8.68 -5.46
N LEU A 29 5.58 -7.57 -4.73
CA LEU A 29 6.29 -7.55 -3.46
C LEU A 29 5.65 -8.48 -2.43
N ALA A 30 4.32 -8.47 -2.31
CA ALA A 30 3.63 -9.31 -1.35
C ALA A 30 3.86 -10.80 -1.64
N ARG A 31 3.77 -11.21 -2.91
CA ARG A 31 4.04 -12.58 -3.33
C ARG A 31 5.47 -13.02 -3.04
N TYR A 32 6.44 -12.15 -3.35
CA TYR A 32 7.83 -12.44 -3.05
C TYR A 32 8.07 -12.63 -1.54
N LEU A 33 7.50 -11.76 -0.70
CA LEU A 33 7.60 -11.88 0.75
C LEU A 33 6.92 -13.15 1.28
N SER A 34 5.71 -13.47 0.80
CA SER A 34 5.01 -14.70 1.15
C SER A 34 5.84 -15.94 0.79
N ALA A 35 6.46 -15.95 -0.39
CA ALA A 35 7.33 -17.05 -0.79
C ALA A 35 8.51 -17.22 0.16
N LEU A 36 9.15 -16.13 0.59
CA LEU A 36 10.25 -16.17 1.56
C LEU A 36 9.81 -16.70 2.94
N PHE A 37 8.61 -16.34 3.39
CA PHE A 37 8.07 -16.87 4.64
C PHE A 37 7.75 -18.36 4.53
N TYR A 38 7.13 -18.79 3.43
CA TYR A 38 6.87 -20.20 3.18
C TYR A 38 8.16 -21.03 3.15
N LEU A 39 9.25 -20.51 2.58
CA LEU A 39 10.56 -21.16 2.64
C LEU A 39 11.11 -21.24 4.06
N GLY A 40 10.96 -20.18 4.86
CA GLY A 40 11.35 -20.15 6.26
C GLY A 40 10.62 -21.20 7.11
N ASP A 41 9.36 -21.46 6.78
CA ASP A 41 8.51 -22.46 7.44
C ASP A 41 8.69 -23.89 6.85
N GLY A 42 9.55 -24.06 5.85
CA GLY A 42 9.76 -25.34 5.16
C GLY A 42 8.64 -25.74 4.19
N ASN A 43 7.67 -24.86 3.93
CA ASN A 43 6.60 -25.06 2.96
C ASN A 43 7.08 -24.71 1.54
N THR A 44 7.85 -25.61 0.94
CA THR A 44 8.42 -25.38 -0.40
C THR A 44 7.37 -25.30 -1.51
N ASP A 45 6.24 -25.98 -1.36
CA ASP A 45 5.18 -25.98 -2.39
C ASP A 45 4.38 -24.66 -2.38
N GLY A 46 4.08 -24.13 -1.19
CA GLY A 46 3.50 -22.79 -1.04
C GLY A 46 4.42 -21.71 -1.62
N ALA A 47 5.73 -21.81 -1.36
CA ALA A 47 6.72 -20.90 -1.94
C ALA A 47 6.76 -20.99 -3.47
N ARG A 48 6.73 -22.20 -4.04
CA ARG A 48 6.69 -22.43 -5.49
C ARG A 48 5.50 -21.73 -6.14
N ILE A 49 4.30 -21.89 -5.56
CA ILE A 49 3.07 -21.27 -6.09
C ILE A 49 3.19 -19.74 -6.10
N GLU A 50 3.71 -19.14 -5.04
CA GLU A 50 3.89 -17.69 -4.98
C GLU A 50 4.91 -17.19 -6.01
N PHE A 51 5.99 -17.93 -6.23
CA PHE A 51 6.98 -17.62 -7.26
C PHE A 51 6.44 -17.75 -8.69
N GLU A 52 5.58 -18.72 -8.95
CA GLU A 52 4.91 -18.85 -10.25
C GLU A 52 3.97 -17.66 -10.51
N GLN A 53 3.24 -17.22 -9.49
CA GLN A 53 2.34 -16.07 -9.60
C GLN A 53 3.09 -14.72 -9.59
N LEU A 54 4.34 -14.69 -9.14
CA LEU A 54 5.19 -13.50 -9.10
C LEU A 54 5.45 -12.92 -10.50
N ALA A 55 5.70 -13.78 -11.49
CA ALA A 55 5.88 -13.36 -12.88
C ALA A 55 4.64 -12.65 -13.43
N ALA A 56 3.45 -13.21 -13.15
CA ALA A 56 2.18 -12.60 -13.53
C ALA A 56 1.93 -11.27 -12.80
N ALA A 57 2.36 -11.15 -11.54
CA ALA A 57 2.23 -9.92 -10.75
C ALA A 57 3.11 -8.77 -11.28
N PHE A 58 4.32 -9.09 -11.76
CA PHE A 58 5.17 -8.12 -12.47
C PHE A 58 4.53 -7.66 -13.76
N ALA A 59 4.04 -8.59 -14.59
CA ALA A 59 3.42 -8.29 -15.87
C ALA A 59 2.13 -7.45 -15.74
N ALA A 60 1.37 -7.63 -14.64
CA ALA A 60 0.16 -6.87 -14.37
C ALA A 60 0.42 -5.39 -14.03
N ASN A 61 1.64 -5.02 -13.64
CA ASN A 61 1.96 -3.67 -13.14
C ASN A 61 3.20 -3.04 -13.85
N PRO A 62 3.18 -2.90 -15.18
CA PRO A 62 4.34 -2.42 -15.95
C PRO A 62 4.68 -0.94 -15.69
N LYS A 63 3.74 -0.17 -15.14
CA LYS A 63 3.97 1.22 -14.72
C LYS A 63 4.87 1.33 -13.48
N ILE A 64 4.97 0.26 -12.69
CA ILE A 64 5.71 0.22 -11.42
C ILE A 64 7.00 -0.58 -11.59
N TYR A 65 6.95 -1.67 -12.35
CA TYR A 65 8.08 -2.57 -12.55
C TYR A 65 8.56 -2.50 -14.00
N ASN A 66 9.85 -2.20 -14.19
CA ASN A 66 10.49 -2.32 -15.50
C ASN A 66 10.89 -3.78 -15.77
N GLU A 67 11.13 -4.11 -17.05
CA GLU A 67 11.50 -5.47 -17.47
C GLU A 67 12.84 -5.95 -16.90
N ALA A 68 13.76 -5.02 -16.61
CA ALA A 68 15.04 -5.36 -15.97
C ALA A 68 14.86 -5.85 -14.52
N ASN A 69 13.93 -5.27 -13.78
CA ASN A 69 13.65 -5.62 -12.39
C ASN A 69 12.96 -6.98 -12.28
N SER A 70 12.06 -7.31 -13.21
CA SER A 70 11.41 -8.63 -13.22
C SER A 70 12.42 -9.74 -13.50
N ALA A 71 13.34 -9.57 -14.46
CA ALA A 71 14.38 -10.55 -14.77
C ALA A 71 15.32 -10.84 -13.58
N ASN A 72 15.77 -9.79 -12.88
CA ASN A 72 16.66 -9.95 -11.72
C ASN A 72 15.99 -10.69 -10.57
N ILE A 73 14.70 -10.43 -10.34
CA ILE A 73 13.95 -11.10 -9.27
C ILE A 73 13.69 -12.56 -9.64
N MET A 74 13.34 -12.85 -10.89
CA MET A 74 13.17 -14.24 -11.35
C MET A 74 14.46 -15.07 -11.20
N LYS A 75 15.63 -14.47 -11.45
CA LYS A 75 16.91 -15.13 -11.17
C LYS A 75 17.13 -15.41 -9.68
N SER A 76 16.82 -14.44 -8.81
CA SER A 76 16.89 -14.65 -7.36
C SER A 76 15.97 -15.78 -6.87
N VAL A 77 14.86 -16.04 -7.58
CA VAL A 77 13.93 -17.14 -7.31
C VAL A 77 14.53 -18.47 -7.72
N GLU A 78 15.14 -18.57 -8.91
CA GLU A 78 15.83 -19.80 -9.34
C GLU A 78 16.93 -20.21 -8.36
N ASP A 79 17.66 -19.24 -7.81
CA ASP A 79 18.70 -19.47 -6.80
C ASP A 79 18.14 -20.05 -5.49
N VAL A 80 16.82 -19.97 -5.22
CA VAL A 80 16.22 -20.47 -3.96
C VAL A 80 16.39 -21.97 -3.87
N ASN A 81 16.17 -22.66 -4.98
CA ASN A 81 16.21 -24.11 -5.05
C ASN A 81 17.65 -24.66 -5.18
N ASN A 82 18.65 -23.78 -5.36
CA ASN A 82 20.04 -24.14 -5.65
C ASN A 82 21.01 -23.73 -4.53
N THR A 83 20.61 -23.85 -3.26
CA THR A 83 21.54 -23.60 -2.15
C THR A 83 22.53 -24.76 -2.05
N PRO A 84 23.85 -24.53 -2.17
CA PRO A 84 24.85 -25.60 -2.12
C PRO A 84 24.90 -26.32 -0.77
N ASP A 85 25.23 -27.61 -0.78
CA ASP A 85 25.39 -28.41 0.43
C ASP A 85 26.39 -27.78 1.40
N GLY A 86 26.03 -27.76 2.68
CA GLY A 86 26.84 -27.15 3.75
C GLY A 86 26.81 -25.61 3.77
N LYS A 87 25.98 -24.96 2.95
CA LYS A 87 25.77 -23.51 2.99
C LYS A 87 24.34 -23.16 3.42
N ALA A 88 24.19 -21.96 3.95
CA ALA A 88 22.90 -21.36 4.28
C ALA A 88 22.66 -20.14 3.40
N ARG A 89 21.40 -19.89 3.06
CA ARG A 89 20.98 -18.70 2.29
C ARG A 89 20.54 -17.59 3.25
N LEU A 90 21.08 -16.40 3.06
CA LEU A 90 20.64 -15.18 3.72
C LEU A 90 19.87 -14.31 2.72
N ASN A 91 18.60 -14.05 3.00
CA ASN A 91 17.80 -13.10 2.23
C ASN A 91 17.82 -11.74 2.94
N VAL A 92 18.27 -10.69 2.25
CA VAL A 92 18.28 -9.31 2.76
C VAL A 92 17.34 -8.48 1.92
N ILE A 93 16.37 -7.83 2.58
CA ILE A 93 15.39 -6.96 1.93
C ILE A 93 15.64 -5.54 2.38
N GLY A 94 15.81 -4.64 1.41
CA GLY A 94 15.97 -3.21 1.65
C GLY A 94 14.92 -2.43 0.88
N PHE A 95 14.22 -1.54 1.59
CA PHE A 95 13.35 -0.55 0.97
C PHE A 95 14.13 0.74 0.83
N SER A 96 14.14 1.29 -0.39
CA SER A 96 14.77 2.58 -0.67
C SER A 96 13.76 3.52 -1.34
N GLY A 97 13.90 4.81 -1.07
CA GLY A 97 12.99 5.84 -1.56
C GLY A 97 12.85 6.98 -0.57
N LEU A 98 12.53 8.17 -1.09
CA LEU A 98 12.20 9.31 -0.25
C LEU A 98 10.80 9.09 0.33
N SER A 99 10.68 9.15 1.66
CA SER A 99 9.35 9.17 2.28
C SER A 99 8.54 10.36 1.74
N PRO A 100 7.21 10.23 1.64
CA PRO A 100 6.33 11.36 1.35
C PRO A 100 6.65 12.53 2.28
N VAL A 101 6.51 13.76 1.78
CA VAL A 101 6.70 14.92 2.64
C VAL A 101 5.48 15.02 3.54
N LYS A 102 5.73 15.17 4.85
CA LYS A 102 4.69 15.37 5.84
C LYS A 102 4.41 16.86 5.92
N GLU A 103 3.23 17.27 5.49
CA GLU A 103 2.78 18.66 5.57
C GLU A 103 1.60 18.78 6.54
N GLU A 104 1.36 19.99 7.01
CA GLU A 104 0.20 20.32 7.84
C GLU A 104 -0.99 20.63 6.93
N GLY A 105 -2.00 19.76 6.94
CA GLY A 105 -3.26 20.01 6.27
C GLY A 105 -4.28 20.61 7.22
N LEU A 106 -4.99 21.62 6.75
CA LEU A 106 -6.14 22.20 7.44
C LEU A 106 -7.41 21.46 7.03
N PHE A 107 -8.10 20.92 8.03
CA PHE A 107 -9.41 20.30 7.88
C PHE A 107 -10.41 21.06 8.75
N ALA A 108 -11.37 21.74 8.13
CA ALA A 108 -12.45 22.40 8.86
C ALA A 108 -13.62 21.42 9.00
N GLN A 109 -14.09 21.23 10.23
CA GLN A 109 -15.30 20.46 10.51
C GLN A 109 -16.31 21.35 11.21
N HIS A 110 -17.49 21.42 10.61
CA HIS A 110 -18.64 22.08 11.21
C HIS A 110 -19.32 21.11 12.19
N PHE A 111 -19.57 21.59 13.41
CA PHE A 111 -20.25 20.84 14.46
C PHE A 111 -21.52 21.60 14.90
N PRO A 112 -22.69 21.29 14.33
CA PRO A 112 -23.91 22.09 14.49
C PRO A 112 -24.53 22.04 15.90
N PHE A 113 -23.97 21.22 16.79
CA PHE A 113 -24.45 21.03 18.16
C PHE A 113 -23.70 21.88 19.20
N PHE A 114 -22.57 22.50 18.83
CA PHE A 114 -21.89 23.43 19.73
C PHE A 114 -22.43 24.85 19.52
N GLN A 115 -22.99 25.45 20.56
CA GLN A 115 -23.49 26.83 20.52
C GLN A 115 -22.39 27.90 20.67
N ASN A 116 -21.14 27.48 20.85
CA ASN A 116 -19.98 28.36 20.96
C ASN A 116 -19.30 28.46 19.59
N ASP A 117 -19.15 29.67 19.06
CA ASP A 117 -18.52 29.97 17.76
C ASP A 117 -17.14 29.30 17.57
N VAL A 118 -16.36 29.13 18.65
CA VAL A 118 -15.03 28.49 18.60
C VAL A 118 -15.11 26.99 18.30
N PHE A 119 -16.15 26.32 18.80
CA PHE A 119 -16.35 24.88 18.60
C PHE A 119 -17.33 24.57 17.46
N HIS A 120 -18.12 25.57 17.06
CA HIS A 120 -19.08 25.48 15.96
C HIS A 120 -18.37 25.28 14.62
N ASP A 121 -17.27 26.02 14.38
CA ASP A 121 -16.41 25.89 13.19
C ASP A 121 -14.97 25.60 13.60
N THR A 122 -14.69 24.34 13.93
CA THR A 122 -13.37 23.93 14.41
C THR A 122 -12.45 23.61 13.23
N GLN A 123 -11.23 24.15 13.27
CA GLN A 123 -10.16 23.79 12.34
C GLN A 123 -9.18 22.81 13.00
N PHE A 124 -9.01 21.66 12.37
CA PHE A 124 -8.02 20.65 12.75
C PHE A 124 -6.79 20.77 11.86
N ARG A 125 -5.62 20.66 12.50
CA ARG A 125 -4.32 20.59 11.84
C ARG A 125 -3.85 19.15 11.92
N LEU A 126 -3.96 18.43 10.82
CA LEU A 126 -3.59 17.03 10.75
C LEU A 126 -2.42 16.86 9.79
N PRO A 127 -1.51 15.91 10.08
CA PRO A 127 -0.44 15.62 9.16
C PRO A 127 -0.98 14.93 7.91
N VAL A 128 -0.67 15.49 6.74
CA VAL A 128 -1.04 14.94 5.44
C VAL A 128 0.22 14.58 4.67
N PHE A 129 0.21 13.42 4.03
CA PHE A 129 1.31 13.00 3.18
C PHE A 129 1.12 13.57 1.78
N VAL A 130 2.00 14.47 1.36
CA VAL A 130 1.98 15.06 0.02
C VAL A 130 3.02 14.42 -0.89
N LYS A 131 2.72 14.41 -2.19
CA LYS A 131 3.64 13.96 -3.23
C LYS A 131 4.80 14.95 -3.28
N ARG A 132 6.04 14.44 -3.16
CA ARG A 132 7.23 15.28 -3.27
C ARG A 132 7.30 15.89 -4.68
N PRO A 133 7.57 17.19 -4.83
CA PRO A 133 7.89 17.78 -6.14
C PRO A 133 9.08 17.05 -6.75
N SER A 134 8.99 16.63 -8.02
CA SER A 134 10.15 16.08 -8.73
C SER A 134 11.18 17.19 -8.91
N LEU A 135 12.44 16.89 -8.55
CA LEU A 135 13.61 17.76 -8.83
C LEU A 135 13.79 17.98 -10.32
#